data_AF-A0A1F7ZWZ0-F1
#
_entry.id   AF-A0A1F7ZWZ0-F1
#
_cell.length_a   1.000
_cell.length_b   1.000
_cell.length_c   1.000
_cell.angle_alpha   90.00
_cell.angle_beta   90.00
_cell.angle_gamma   90.00
#
_symmetry.space_group_name_H-M   'P 1'
#
loop_
_entity.id
_entity.type
_entity.pdbx_description
1 polymer ?
#
loop_
_entity_poly.entity_id
_entity_poly.type
_entity_poly.pdbx_seq_one_letter_code
_entity_poly.pdbx_strand_id
1 'polypeptide(L)'
;MEPSPLQWEPTPSALLWAYEIRRENIHLADEIHKAKAELTSTVDTINEVKQNVNELSRQVKQSETNAIENLQYLDTRITHGSNNLLRRVEALEIENRRLKEELENVRKECAAHSKGLSLVSESMKTEIMNEVRRILAQERGSLRVNELLGESHGNSDMARIGSDILVPDSLPKDVTASAGEQGNSLQALSETTWGPSRSSSIEGRRSTEIGQSNRMIMQGQENLRHLFRQSARPLGTYWSYAIDTRIHLPLWIKSSDIAKAFVNGLEDIATRDSMERELHAAGWSWDVLAGVMHNKLKEKKFQTATLPVRMKAGSGKSDEASKPNTPIKHKKKKKRRVIPIIPVDEADLLEINS
;
A
#
# COMPACT_ATOMS: atom_id res chain seq x y z
N MET A 1 -13.10 77.37 91.18
CA MET A 1 -14.03 76.23 91.33
C MET A 1 -13.68 75.23 90.26
N GLU A 2 -13.02 74.13 90.62
CA GLU A 2 -12.89 72.98 89.71
C GLU A 2 -14.06 72.03 89.94
N PRO A 3 -14.67 71.46 88.87
CA PRO A 3 -15.67 70.42 89.02
C PRO A 3 -15.00 69.10 89.44
N SER A 4 -15.59 68.41 90.42
CA SER A 4 -15.10 67.11 90.89
C SER A 4 -15.04 66.09 89.75
N PRO A 5 -13.98 65.25 89.67
CA PRO A 5 -13.92 64.18 88.68
C PRO A 5 -15.00 63.14 88.98
N LEU A 6 -15.97 63.00 88.08
CA LEU A 6 -16.95 61.91 88.08
C LEU A 6 -16.22 60.59 87.93
N GLN A 7 -16.11 59.82 89.01
CA GLN A 7 -15.68 58.42 88.95
C GLN A 7 -16.80 57.61 88.29
N TRP A 8 -16.66 57.37 87.00
CA TRP A 8 -17.47 56.41 86.26
C TRP A 8 -17.07 55.00 86.67
N GLU A 9 -17.65 54.48 87.75
CA GLU A 9 -17.55 53.05 88.05
C GLU A 9 -18.38 52.27 87.01
N PRO A 10 -17.77 51.35 86.24
CA PRO A 10 -18.48 50.64 85.18
C PRO A 10 -19.45 49.63 85.80
N THR A 11 -20.74 49.87 85.62
CA THR A 11 -21.82 48.94 86.02
C THR A 11 -21.52 47.53 85.48
N PRO A 12 -21.71 46.44 86.26
CA PRO A 12 -21.40 45.08 85.82
C PRO A 12 -21.97 44.69 84.45
N SER A 13 -23.18 45.18 84.11
CA SER A 13 -23.78 45.00 82.79
C SER A 13 -22.97 45.62 81.65
N ALA A 14 -22.34 46.79 81.87
CA ALA A 14 -21.50 47.45 80.87
C ALA A 14 -20.19 46.67 80.64
N LEU A 15 -19.63 46.05 81.67
CA LEU A 15 -18.46 45.16 81.53
C LEU A 15 -18.81 43.90 80.73
N LEU A 16 -19.99 43.31 80.94
CA LEU A 16 -20.47 42.17 80.15
C LEU A 16 -20.67 42.55 78.67
N TRP A 17 -21.30 43.69 78.38
CA TRP A 17 -21.44 44.19 77.00
C TRP A 17 -20.09 44.46 76.35
N ALA A 18 -19.14 45.10 77.05
CA ALA A 18 -17.80 45.34 76.52
C ALA A 18 -17.04 44.04 76.25
N TYR A 19 -17.23 43.01 77.07
CA TYR A 19 -16.67 41.67 76.85
C TYR A 19 -17.28 40.99 75.62
N GLU A 20 -18.61 41.02 75.48
CA GLU A 20 -19.31 40.39 74.35
C GLU A 20 -18.91 41.04 73.01
N ILE A 21 -18.93 42.38 72.96
CA ILE A 21 -18.46 43.18 71.81
C ILE A 21 -17.00 42.84 71.49
N ARG A 22 -16.14 42.66 72.50
CA ARG A 22 -14.75 42.27 72.27
C ARG A 22 -14.64 40.85 71.68
N ARG A 23 -15.46 39.89 72.13
CA ARG A 23 -15.46 38.53 71.57
C ARG A 23 -15.93 38.53 70.12
N GLU A 24 -17.00 39.26 69.82
CA GLU A 24 -17.53 39.41 68.46
C GLU A 24 -16.49 40.09 67.55
N ASN A 25 -15.87 41.19 67.98
CA ASN A 25 -14.82 41.86 67.22
C ASN A 25 -13.60 40.95 66.93
N ILE A 26 -13.23 40.06 67.85
CA ILE A 26 -12.17 39.07 67.60
C ILE A 26 -12.62 38.04 66.55
N HIS A 27 -13.83 37.51 66.67
CA HIS A 27 -14.38 36.55 65.69
C HIS A 27 -14.45 37.16 64.28
N LEU A 28 -14.98 38.38 64.17
CA LEU A 28 -15.07 39.12 62.90
C LEU A 28 -13.67 39.42 62.33
N ALA A 29 -12.69 39.74 63.17
CA ALA A 29 -11.31 39.93 62.73
C ALA A 29 -10.71 38.62 62.19
N ASP A 30 -10.91 37.49 62.87
CA ASP A 30 -10.45 36.17 62.42
C ASP A 30 -11.13 35.74 61.10
N GLU A 31 -12.43 35.99 60.94
CA GLU A 31 -13.16 35.75 59.69
C GLU A 31 -12.65 36.64 58.54
N ILE A 32 -12.41 37.93 58.80
CA ILE A 32 -11.81 38.85 57.82
C ILE A 32 -10.40 38.41 57.44
N HIS A 33 -9.59 37.96 58.40
CA HIS A 33 -8.24 37.45 58.14
C HIS A 33 -8.28 36.17 57.30
N LYS A 34 -9.21 35.26 57.59
CA LYS A 34 -9.43 34.04 56.79
C LYS A 34 -9.88 34.36 55.37
N ALA A 35 -10.91 35.19 55.20
CA ALA A 35 -11.40 35.62 53.88
C ALA A 35 -10.31 36.35 53.08
N LYS A 36 -9.47 37.16 53.74
CA LYS A 36 -8.31 37.79 53.10
C LYS A 36 -7.26 36.77 52.65
N ALA A 37 -7.00 35.72 53.43
CA ALA A 37 -6.06 34.65 53.05
C ALA A 37 -6.57 33.84 51.85
N GLU A 38 -7.87 33.51 51.83
CA GLU A 38 -8.54 32.86 50.70
C GLU A 38 -8.52 33.76 49.44
N LEU A 39 -8.74 35.07 49.60
CA LEU A 39 -8.63 36.04 48.51
C LEU A 39 -7.19 36.12 47.96
N THR A 40 -6.16 36.14 48.81
CA THR A 40 -4.77 36.11 48.32
C THR A 40 -4.46 34.81 47.58
N SER A 41 -4.89 33.66 48.10
CA SER A 41 -4.69 32.37 47.43
C SER A 41 -5.41 32.29 46.07
N THR A 42 -6.62 32.82 45.96
CA THR A 42 -7.34 32.85 44.68
C THR A 42 -6.68 33.80 43.69
N VAL A 43 -6.23 34.98 44.12
CA VAL A 43 -5.44 35.91 43.29
C VAL A 43 -4.15 35.25 42.78
N ASP A 44 -3.44 34.49 43.61
CA ASP A 44 -2.23 33.77 43.19
C ASP A 44 -2.54 32.70 42.13
N THR A 45 -3.61 31.90 42.31
CA THR A 45 -4.04 30.93 41.29
C THR A 45 -4.48 31.60 39.97
N ILE A 46 -5.12 32.78 40.04
CA ILE A 46 -5.48 33.57 38.84
C ILE A 46 -4.23 34.05 38.11
N ASN A 47 -3.20 34.48 38.85
CA ASN A 47 -1.92 34.89 38.27
C ASN A 47 -1.18 33.71 37.61
N GLU A 48 -1.17 32.53 38.24
CA GLU A 48 -0.60 31.31 37.67
C GLU A 48 -1.34 30.88 36.39
N VAL A 49 -2.68 30.82 36.42
CA VAL A 49 -3.50 30.50 35.24
C VAL A 49 -3.26 31.51 34.11
N LYS A 50 -3.15 32.80 34.42
CA LYS A 50 -2.83 33.85 33.44
C LYS A 50 -1.44 33.66 32.81
N GLN A 51 -0.44 33.27 33.60
CA GLN A 51 0.90 32.94 33.07
C GLN A 51 0.85 31.73 32.14
N ASN A 52 0.16 30.65 32.56
CA ASN A 52 -0.01 29.44 31.77
C ASN A 52 -0.76 29.69 30.45
N VAL A 53 -1.81 30.51 30.46
CA VAL A 53 -2.54 30.92 29.24
C VAL A 53 -1.66 31.72 28.28
N ASN A 54 -0.82 32.63 28.79
CA ASN A 54 0.10 33.41 27.97
C ASN A 54 1.19 32.52 27.34
N GLU A 55 1.75 31.57 28.10
CA GLU A 55 2.75 30.63 27.59
C GLU A 55 2.16 29.66 26.56
N LEU A 56 0.96 29.13 26.81
CA LEU A 56 0.23 28.34 25.81
C LEU A 56 -0.07 29.16 24.54
N SER A 57 -0.47 30.42 24.66
CA SER A 57 -0.68 31.31 23.50
C SER A 57 0.61 31.50 22.70
N ARG A 58 1.76 31.63 23.38
CA ARG A 58 3.08 31.73 22.75
C ARG A 58 3.45 30.42 22.02
N GLN A 59 3.25 29.27 22.66
CA GLN A 59 3.53 27.96 22.06
C GLN A 59 2.63 27.66 20.86
N VAL A 60 1.33 27.99 20.92
CA VAL A 60 0.39 27.84 19.80
C VAL A 60 0.86 28.68 18.61
N LYS A 61 1.16 29.97 18.82
CA LYS A 61 1.68 30.84 17.75
C LYS A 61 2.98 30.32 17.14
N GLN A 62 3.91 29.84 17.97
CA GLN A 62 5.17 29.25 17.50
C GLN A 62 4.95 27.94 16.73
N SER A 63 4.00 27.11 17.15
CA SER A 63 3.62 25.90 16.41
C SER A 63 2.94 26.23 15.08
N GLU A 64 2.15 27.31 15.03
CA GLU A 64 1.46 27.79 13.83
C GLU A 64 2.47 28.34 12.80
N THR A 65 3.42 29.19 13.20
CA THR A 65 4.49 29.66 12.30
C THR A 65 5.32 28.50 11.75
N ASN A 66 5.73 27.57 12.63
CA ASN A 66 6.46 26.38 12.21
C ASN A 66 5.65 25.51 11.23
N ALA A 67 4.33 25.39 11.42
CA ALA A 67 3.47 24.64 10.50
C ALA A 67 3.37 25.32 9.14
N ILE A 68 3.21 26.66 9.10
CA ILE A 68 3.16 27.46 7.87
C ILE A 68 4.47 27.32 7.08
N GLU A 69 5.62 27.47 7.74
CA GLU A 69 6.94 27.32 7.10
C GLU A 69 7.14 25.91 6.51
N ASN A 70 6.78 24.87 7.27
CA ASN A 70 6.86 23.49 6.77
C ASN A 70 5.93 23.24 5.58
N LEU A 71 4.72 23.81 5.58
CA LEU A 71 3.79 23.70 4.45
C LEU A 71 4.31 24.44 3.21
N GLN A 72 4.87 25.64 3.36
CA GLN A 72 5.50 26.38 2.25
C GLN A 72 6.72 25.63 1.68
N TYR A 73 7.54 25.02 2.53
CA TYR A 73 8.65 24.17 2.09
C TYR A 73 8.17 22.92 1.32
N LEU A 74 7.09 22.28 1.80
CA LEU A 74 6.50 21.14 1.09
C LEU A 74 5.89 21.54 -0.25
N ASP A 75 5.15 22.65 -0.30
CA ASP A 75 4.53 23.18 -1.51
C ASP A 75 5.56 23.55 -2.58
N THR A 76 6.62 24.29 -2.21
CA THR A 76 7.72 24.62 -3.12
C THR A 76 8.45 23.37 -3.61
N ARG A 77 8.66 22.37 -2.76
CA ARG A 77 9.27 21.08 -3.14
C ARG A 77 8.38 20.27 -4.08
N ILE A 78 7.07 20.22 -3.83
CA ILE A 78 6.09 19.53 -4.70
C ILE A 78 6.01 20.23 -6.06
N THR A 79 5.89 21.56 -6.06
CA THR A 79 5.86 22.38 -7.29
C THR A 79 7.13 22.20 -8.11
N HIS A 80 8.31 22.23 -7.47
CA HIS A 80 9.58 21.96 -8.17
C HIS A 80 9.65 20.53 -8.73
N GLY A 81 9.22 19.52 -7.96
CA GLY A 81 9.16 18.13 -8.40
C GLY A 81 8.22 17.94 -9.60
N SER A 82 7.03 18.53 -9.55
CA SER A 82 6.05 18.54 -10.64
C SER A 82 6.63 19.17 -11.91
N ASN A 83 7.25 20.35 -11.79
CA ASN A 83 7.89 21.06 -12.91
C ASN A 83 9.12 20.32 -13.47
N ASN A 84 9.75 19.43 -12.70
CA ASN A 84 10.82 18.55 -13.18
C ASN A 84 10.22 17.36 -13.97
N LEU A 85 9.20 16.71 -13.41
CA LEU A 85 8.49 15.62 -14.08
C LEU A 85 7.85 16.07 -15.40
N LEU A 86 7.20 17.24 -15.43
CA LEU A 86 6.62 17.81 -16.64
C LEU A 86 7.66 17.97 -17.76
N ARG A 87 8.79 18.63 -17.48
CA ARG A 87 9.90 18.77 -18.45
C ARG A 87 10.46 17.44 -18.92
N ARG A 88 10.49 16.42 -18.05
CA ARG A 88 10.93 15.07 -18.42
C ARG A 88 9.90 14.35 -19.30
N VAL A 89 8.60 14.56 -19.08
CA VAL A 89 7.53 14.05 -19.96
C VAL A 89 7.61 14.73 -21.33
N GLU A 90 7.72 16.06 -21.38
CA GLU A 90 7.88 16.82 -22.63
C GLU A 90 9.09 16.33 -23.45
N ALA A 91 10.24 16.11 -22.80
CA ALA A 91 11.44 15.57 -23.45
C ALA A 91 11.20 14.15 -24.02
N LEU A 92 10.54 13.27 -23.27
CA LEU A 92 10.19 11.92 -23.71
C LEU A 92 9.15 11.93 -24.83
N GLU A 93 8.20 12.87 -24.85
CA GLU A 93 7.24 13.03 -25.94
C GLU A 93 7.91 13.47 -27.24
N ILE A 94 8.88 14.38 -27.16
CA ILE A 94 9.70 14.81 -28.31
C ILE A 94 10.53 13.64 -28.85
N GLU A 95 11.20 12.89 -27.97
CA GLU A 95 12.00 11.71 -28.36
C GLU A 95 11.12 10.61 -28.97
N ASN A 96 9.97 10.32 -28.38
CA ASN A 96 9.03 9.32 -28.88
C ASN A 96 8.44 9.71 -30.26
N ARG A 97 8.21 11.01 -30.49
CA ARG A 97 7.82 11.53 -31.82
C ARG A 97 8.93 11.30 -32.84
N ARG A 98 10.17 11.69 -32.52
CA ARG A 98 11.34 11.47 -33.39
C ARG A 98 11.54 9.98 -33.72
N LEU A 99 11.46 9.09 -32.72
CA LEU A 99 11.62 7.64 -32.93
C LEU A 99 10.51 7.05 -33.82
N LYS A 100 9.28 7.58 -33.75
CA LYS A 100 8.19 7.19 -34.66
C LYS A 100 8.46 7.62 -36.11
N GLU A 101 9.01 8.82 -36.30
CA GLU A 101 9.42 9.32 -37.62
C GLU A 101 10.57 8.51 -38.21
N GLU A 102 11.59 8.19 -37.41
CA GLU A 102 12.71 7.30 -37.81
C GLU A 102 12.21 5.90 -38.20
N LEU A 103 11.33 5.28 -37.39
CA LEU A 103 10.75 3.95 -37.67
C LEU A 103 9.94 3.95 -38.97
N GLU A 104 9.12 4.98 -39.20
CA GLU A 104 8.33 5.11 -40.43
C GLU A 104 9.20 5.34 -41.67
N ASN A 105 10.35 6.00 -41.54
CA ASN A 105 11.33 6.11 -42.63
C ASN A 105 12.02 4.76 -42.93
N VAL A 106 12.50 4.05 -41.89
CA VAL A 106 13.07 2.70 -42.04
C VAL A 106 12.07 1.73 -42.67
N ARG A 107 10.78 1.82 -42.30
CA ARG A 107 9.69 1.03 -42.93
C ARG A 107 9.59 1.30 -44.44
N LYS A 108 9.66 2.57 -44.87
CA LYS A 108 9.62 2.95 -46.29
C LYS A 108 10.85 2.44 -47.05
N GLU A 109 12.03 2.55 -46.45
CA GLU A 109 13.29 2.04 -47.02
C GLU A 109 13.25 0.51 -47.19
N CYS A 110 12.81 -0.23 -46.16
CA CYS A 110 12.63 -1.67 -46.24
C CYS A 110 11.61 -2.07 -47.32
N ALA A 111 10.50 -1.34 -47.45
CA ALA A 111 9.50 -1.57 -48.49
C ALA A 111 10.04 -1.27 -49.90
N ALA A 112 10.86 -0.23 -50.06
CA ALA A 112 11.53 0.09 -51.32
C ALA A 112 12.58 -0.97 -51.69
N HIS A 113 13.40 -1.40 -50.74
CA HIS A 113 14.42 -2.43 -50.94
C HIS A 113 13.79 -3.79 -51.27
N SER A 114 12.71 -4.18 -50.59
CA SER A 114 11.93 -5.38 -50.87
C SER A 114 11.37 -5.37 -52.31
N LYS A 115 10.82 -4.25 -52.77
CA LYS A 115 10.37 -4.09 -54.17
C LYS A 115 11.54 -4.20 -55.17
N GLY A 116 12.68 -3.57 -54.87
CA GLY A 116 13.89 -3.66 -55.69
C GLY A 116 14.41 -5.09 -55.81
N LEU A 117 14.49 -5.82 -54.69
CA LEU A 117 14.88 -7.24 -54.67
C LEU A 117 13.90 -8.12 -55.46
N SER A 118 12.59 -7.86 -55.37
CA SER A 118 11.58 -8.58 -56.16
C SER A 118 11.82 -8.40 -57.66
N LEU A 119 12.03 -7.16 -58.12
CA LEU A 119 12.29 -6.84 -59.53
C LEU A 119 13.60 -7.47 -60.03
N VAL A 120 14.67 -7.42 -59.23
CA VAL A 120 15.96 -8.07 -59.57
C VAL A 120 15.79 -9.59 -59.63
N SER A 121 15.06 -10.19 -58.68
CA SER A 121 14.79 -11.63 -58.68
C SER A 121 13.93 -12.07 -59.87
N GLU A 122 12.97 -11.26 -60.30
CA GLU A 122 12.17 -11.52 -61.51
C GLU A 122 13.02 -11.40 -62.78
N SER A 123 13.82 -10.34 -62.89
CA SER A 123 14.76 -10.15 -64.00
C SER A 123 15.72 -11.34 -64.12
N MET A 124 16.41 -11.69 -63.03
CA MET A 124 17.35 -12.82 -62.99
C MET A 124 16.66 -14.15 -63.30
N LYS A 125 15.43 -14.37 -62.81
CA LYS A 125 14.63 -15.56 -63.17
C LYS A 125 14.32 -15.59 -64.67
N THR A 126 13.94 -14.47 -65.29
CA THR A 126 13.67 -14.45 -66.74
C THR A 126 14.93 -14.66 -67.57
N GLU A 127 16.06 -14.09 -67.14
CA GLU A 127 17.37 -14.27 -67.79
C GLU A 127 17.82 -15.74 -67.73
N ILE A 128 17.79 -16.37 -66.54
CA ILE A 128 18.08 -17.80 -66.36
C ILE A 128 17.15 -18.66 -67.21
N MET A 129 15.84 -18.38 -67.23
CA MET A 129 14.88 -19.15 -68.04
C MET A 129 15.11 -19.01 -69.55
N ASN A 130 15.56 -17.84 -70.01
CA ASN A 130 15.92 -17.61 -71.41
C ASN A 130 17.23 -18.33 -71.77
N GLU A 131 18.21 -18.33 -70.87
CA GLU A 131 19.48 -19.03 -71.04
C GLU A 131 19.31 -20.56 -71.05
N VAL A 132 18.52 -21.12 -70.12
CA VAL A 132 18.14 -22.54 -70.14
C VAL A 132 17.43 -22.91 -71.45
N ARG A 133 16.53 -22.05 -71.95
CA ARG A 133 15.85 -22.26 -73.24
C ARG A 133 16.84 -22.20 -74.43
N ARG A 134 17.85 -21.33 -74.36
CA ARG A 134 18.93 -21.21 -75.36
C ARG A 134 19.80 -22.47 -75.40
N ILE A 135 20.20 -22.97 -74.22
CA ILE A 135 21.00 -24.20 -74.08
C ILE A 135 20.23 -25.41 -74.62
N LEU A 136 18.96 -25.60 -74.22
CA LEU A 136 18.11 -26.70 -74.72
C LEU A 136 17.90 -26.65 -76.24
N ALA A 137 17.81 -25.46 -76.83
CA ALA A 137 17.74 -25.29 -78.29
C ALA A 137 19.06 -25.65 -78.97
N GLN A 138 20.20 -25.28 -78.37
CA GLN A 138 21.55 -25.60 -78.84
C GLN A 138 21.80 -27.13 -78.79
N GLU A 139 21.43 -27.80 -77.69
CA GLU A 139 21.54 -29.27 -77.58
C GLU A 139 20.63 -30.00 -78.58
N ARG A 140 19.38 -29.55 -78.78
CA ARG A 140 18.51 -30.11 -79.84
C ARG A 140 19.08 -29.89 -81.25
N GLY A 141 19.79 -28.79 -81.48
CA GLY A 141 20.55 -28.57 -82.71
C GLY A 141 21.72 -29.55 -82.88
N SER A 142 22.45 -29.83 -81.78
CA SER A 142 23.59 -30.76 -81.76
C SER A 142 23.18 -32.24 -81.85
N LEU A 143 21.99 -32.60 -81.36
CA LEU A 143 21.47 -33.98 -81.38
C LEU A 143 21.04 -34.45 -82.77
N ARG A 144 20.82 -33.54 -83.72
CA ARG A 144 20.39 -33.88 -85.10
C ARG A 144 21.45 -34.55 -85.98
N VAL A 145 22.63 -34.86 -85.42
CA VAL A 145 23.73 -35.56 -86.11
C VAL A 145 23.84 -37.05 -85.73
N ASN A 146 23.21 -37.49 -84.61
CA ASN A 146 23.35 -38.86 -84.10
C ASN A 146 22.06 -39.71 -84.16
N GLU A 147 21.07 -39.34 -84.96
CA GLU A 147 19.83 -40.12 -85.14
C GLU A 147 19.92 -41.04 -86.37
N LEU A 148 20.89 -41.97 -86.35
CA LEU A 148 21.08 -42.99 -87.39
C LEU A 148 21.76 -44.26 -86.83
N LEU A 149 21.06 -45.00 -85.95
CA LEU A 149 21.02 -46.48 -85.87
C LEU A 149 20.19 -46.96 -84.66
N GLY A 150 19.57 -48.15 -84.77
CA GLY A 150 19.37 -49.02 -83.60
C GLY A 150 17.93 -49.28 -83.17
N GLU A 151 17.29 -50.25 -83.80
CA GLU A 151 15.99 -50.81 -83.43
C GLU A 151 15.99 -51.58 -82.08
N SER A 152 14.89 -51.40 -81.32
CA SER A 152 14.00 -52.47 -80.80
C SER A 152 14.41 -53.47 -79.68
N HIS A 153 13.43 -53.65 -78.78
CA HIS A 153 13.10 -54.84 -77.96
C HIS A 153 13.84 -55.16 -76.64
N GLY A 154 13.05 -55.44 -75.59
CA GLY A 154 13.46 -56.26 -74.44
C GLY A 154 12.91 -55.84 -73.07
N ASN A 155 11.82 -56.48 -72.61
CA ASN A 155 11.26 -56.34 -71.25
C ASN A 155 12.26 -56.67 -70.13
N SER A 156 12.16 -55.99 -68.97
CA SER A 156 11.93 -56.67 -67.66
C SER A 156 11.67 -55.66 -66.54
N ASP A 157 10.87 -56.09 -65.55
CA ASP A 157 10.53 -55.44 -64.28
C ASP A 157 11.70 -54.78 -63.51
N MET A 158 11.40 -53.72 -62.75
CA MET A 158 11.39 -53.81 -61.27
C MET A 158 10.83 -52.55 -60.57
N ALA A 159 10.13 -52.82 -59.45
CA ALA A 159 9.90 -51.94 -58.30
C ALA A 159 9.20 -50.58 -58.47
N ARG A 160 7.91 -50.56 -58.10
CA ARG A 160 7.28 -49.39 -57.44
C ARG A 160 8.11 -48.96 -56.22
N ILE A 161 8.48 -47.68 -56.14
CA ILE A 161 8.65 -46.98 -54.86
C ILE A 161 7.88 -45.67 -54.96
N GLY A 162 6.76 -45.60 -54.23
CA GLY A 162 6.07 -44.33 -54.01
C GLY A 162 6.81 -43.52 -52.96
N SER A 163 6.92 -42.21 -53.18
CA SER A 163 7.31 -41.26 -52.14
C SER A 163 6.34 -40.08 -52.16
N ASP A 164 5.21 -40.26 -51.47
CA ASP A 164 4.45 -39.11 -50.97
C ASP A 164 5.36 -38.34 -50.01
N ILE A 165 5.87 -37.19 -50.46
CA ILE A 165 6.60 -36.27 -49.57
C ILE A 165 5.54 -35.51 -48.76
N LEU A 166 5.09 -36.16 -47.70
CA LEU A 166 4.26 -35.57 -46.66
C LEU A 166 5.05 -34.47 -45.94
N VAL A 167 4.40 -33.31 -45.79
CA VAL A 167 4.92 -32.15 -45.07
C VAL A 167 5.11 -32.48 -43.59
N PRO A 168 6.27 -32.23 -42.98
CA PRO A 168 6.41 -32.15 -41.53
C PRO A 168 6.07 -30.72 -41.08
N ASP A 169 4.79 -30.51 -40.78
CA ASP A 169 4.34 -29.31 -40.07
C ASP A 169 4.61 -29.50 -38.58
N SER A 170 5.43 -28.64 -37.96
CA SER A 170 5.85 -28.81 -36.56
C SER A 170 6.24 -27.49 -35.90
N LEU A 171 5.22 -26.81 -35.37
CA LEU A 171 5.34 -25.74 -34.39
C LEU A 171 6.15 -26.20 -33.15
N PRO A 172 7.14 -25.42 -32.67
CA PRO A 172 7.71 -25.65 -31.35
C PRO A 172 6.68 -25.29 -30.26
N LYS A 173 6.47 -26.20 -29.30
CA LYS A 173 5.76 -25.90 -28.06
C LYS A 173 6.76 -25.46 -27.00
N ASP A 174 6.60 -24.24 -26.51
CA ASP A 174 7.22 -23.82 -25.24
C ASP A 174 6.65 -24.65 -24.09
N VAL A 175 7.47 -25.49 -23.46
CA VAL A 175 7.25 -25.95 -22.09
C VAL A 175 8.55 -25.87 -21.29
N THR A 176 8.51 -25.02 -20.30
CA THR A 176 9.45 -24.83 -19.20
C THR A 176 10.02 -26.13 -18.58
N ALA A 177 11.34 -26.19 -18.35
CA ALA A 177 11.94 -26.17 -17.00
C ALA A 177 13.34 -26.84 -16.90
N SER A 178 14.32 -26.04 -16.45
CA SER A 178 15.41 -26.41 -15.51
C SER A 178 16.20 -27.72 -15.67
N ALA A 179 17.40 -27.62 -16.24
CA ALA A 179 18.65 -28.03 -15.58
C ALA A 179 19.84 -27.42 -16.34
N GLY A 180 20.64 -26.59 -15.68
CA GLY A 180 21.79 -25.92 -16.31
C GLY A 180 23.09 -26.29 -15.61
N GLU A 181 23.83 -27.26 -16.16
CA GLU A 181 25.24 -27.50 -15.84
C GLU A 181 26.10 -27.49 -17.11
N GLN A 182 27.01 -26.51 -17.16
CA GLN A 182 28.42 -26.67 -17.49
C GLN A 182 28.82 -27.15 -18.91
N GLY A 183 29.46 -26.26 -19.71
CA GLY A 183 30.14 -26.69 -20.95
C GLY A 183 30.53 -25.58 -21.93
N ASN A 184 31.60 -24.85 -21.62
CA ASN A 184 32.20 -23.72 -22.37
C ASN A 184 32.46 -23.93 -23.88
N SER A 185 32.75 -22.80 -24.56
CA SER A 185 33.27 -22.64 -25.95
C SER A 185 32.17 -22.50 -27.02
N LEU A 186 32.17 -21.49 -27.92
CA LEU A 186 33.24 -20.60 -28.40
C LEU A 186 32.90 -19.10 -28.27
N GLN A 187 33.95 -18.28 -28.18
CA GLN A 187 33.92 -16.83 -27.96
C GLN A 187 34.63 -16.08 -29.10
N ALA A 188 33.88 -15.30 -29.89
CA ALA A 188 34.29 -14.24 -30.85
C ALA A 188 33.01 -13.86 -31.65
N LEU A 189 32.61 -12.61 -31.93
CA LEU A 189 33.12 -11.25 -31.74
C LEU A 189 31.92 -10.41 -31.16
N SER A 190 32.04 -9.24 -30.54
CA SER A 190 32.84 -8.06 -30.94
C SER A 190 33.17 -7.15 -29.76
N GLU A 191 34.22 -6.36 -29.94
CA GLU A 191 34.72 -5.34 -29.02
C GLU A 191 33.81 -4.09 -29.04
N THR A 192 33.60 -3.45 -27.88
CA THR A 192 33.19 -2.04 -27.79
C THR A 192 33.75 -1.38 -26.54
N THR A 193 35.02 -1.02 -26.63
CA THR A 193 35.68 0.17 -26.07
C THR A 193 35.02 0.88 -24.87
N TRP A 194 35.41 0.53 -23.65
CA TRP A 194 35.65 1.49 -22.55
C TRP A 194 36.91 1.08 -21.78
N GLY A 195 37.76 2.07 -21.45
CA GLY A 195 39.17 1.86 -21.12
C GLY A 195 39.49 1.31 -19.71
N PRO A 196 40.76 0.94 -19.45
CA PRO A 196 41.12 0.03 -18.36
C PRO A 196 41.59 0.68 -17.04
N SER A 197 41.26 -0.04 -15.96
CA SER A 197 42.10 -0.34 -14.79
C SER A 197 42.97 0.74 -14.14
N ARG A 198 42.66 1.04 -12.87
CA ARG A 198 43.66 0.98 -11.79
C ARG A 198 43.09 0.30 -10.54
N SER A 199 43.27 -1.02 -10.49
CA SER A 199 43.38 -1.74 -9.22
C SER A 199 44.75 -1.46 -8.60
N SER A 200 44.78 -1.06 -7.32
CA SER A 200 45.97 -1.16 -6.48
C SER A 200 45.74 -2.26 -5.45
N SER A 201 46.30 -3.43 -5.71
CA SER A 201 46.44 -4.46 -4.68
C SER A 201 47.38 -3.95 -3.59
N ILE A 202 46.99 -4.08 -2.32
CA ILE A 202 47.98 -4.44 -1.30
C ILE A 202 47.37 -5.31 -0.19
N GLU A 203 48.15 -6.32 0.15
CA GLU A 203 47.97 -7.34 1.16
C GLU A 203 47.45 -6.84 2.53
N GLY A 204 46.57 -7.63 3.16
CA GLY A 204 46.78 -8.01 4.56
C GLY A 204 46.26 -7.11 5.69
N ARG A 205 44.94 -7.14 5.96
CA ARG A 205 44.45 -7.29 7.35
C ARG A 205 43.02 -7.85 7.43
N ARG A 206 42.78 -8.66 8.45
CA ARG A 206 41.46 -9.23 8.77
C ARG A 206 40.55 -8.11 9.28
N SER A 207 39.44 -7.85 8.60
CA SER A 207 38.39 -6.92 9.06
C SER A 207 37.00 -7.55 8.92
N THR A 208 36.24 -7.49 10.00
CA THR A 208 35.01 -8.26 10.23
C THR A 208 33.77 -7.53 9.71
N GLU A 209 33.59 -7.41 8.39
CA GLU A 209 32.48 -6.64 7.80
C GLU A 209 31.65 -7.40 6.75
N ILE A 210 31.03 -8.51 7.16
CA ILE A 210 30.00 -9.23 6.38
C ILE A 210 28.57 -8.91 6.90
N GLY A 211 28.43 -7.98 7.85
CA GLY A 211 27.20 -7.79 8.63
C GLY A 211 26.25 -6.63 8.25
N GLN A 212 26.65 -5.68 7.41
CA GLN A 212 25.94 -4.39 7.33
C GLN A 212 24.81 -4.30 6.28
N SER A 213 24.88 -4.97 5.14
CA SER A 213 23.88 -4.84 4.07
C SER A 213 22.49 -5.42 4.41
N ASN A 214 22.43 -6.47 5.21
CA ASN A 214 21.16 -7.07 5.64
C ASN A 214 20.41 -6.27 6.73
N ARG A 215 21.09 -5.35 7.44
CA ARG A 215 20.49 -4.66 8.60
C ARG A 215 19.39 -3.67 8.20
N MET A 216 19.54 -3.00 7.05
CA MET A 216 18.51 -2.07 6.53
C MET A 216 17.24 -2.79 6.03
N ILE A 217 17.35 -4.03 5.55
CA ILE A 217 16.19 -4.77 5.01
C ILE A 217 15.26 -5.25 6.14
N MET A 218 15.82 -5.72 7.26
CA MET A 218 15.05 -6.17 8.42
C MET A 218 14.26 -5.03 9.08
N GLN A 219 14.88 -3.85 9.24
CA GLN A 219 14.25 -2.70 9.90
C GLN A 219 13.04 -2.15 9.12
N GLY A 220 12.96 -2.39 7.79
CA GLY A 220 11.78 -2.09 6.99
C GLY A 220 10.63 -3.07 7.22
N GLN A 221 10.91 -4.37 7.34
CA GLN A 221 9.87 -5.40 7.55
C GLN A 221 9.25 -5.36 8.95
N GLU A 222 10.04 -5.05 9.99
CA GLU A 222 9.53 -4.91 11.36
C GLU A 222 8.50 -3.78 11.45
N ASN A 223 8.78 -2.63 10.83
CA ASN A 223 7.84 -1.50 10.74
C ASN A 223 6.54 -1.88 10.03
N LEU A 224 6.57 -2.67 8.94
CA LEU A 224 5.36 -3.10 8.23
C LEU A 224 4.41 -3.92 9.12
N ARG A 225 4.92 -4.79 9.99
CA ARG A 225 4.09 -5.58 10.93
C ARG A 225 3.39 -4.72 11.97
N HIS A 226 4.01 -3.61 12.40
CA HIS A 226 3.40 -2.67 13.32
C HIS A 226 2.37 -1.76 12.63
N LEU A 227 2.64 -1.39 11.38
CA LEU A 227 1.78 -0.53 10.57
C LEU A 227 0.47 -1.24 10.17
N PHE A 228 0.55 -2.49 9.72
CA PHE A 228 -0.62 -3.30 9.39
C PHE A 228 -1.09 -4.10 10.60
N ARG A 229 -1.88 -3.48 11.48
CA ARG A 229 -2.51 -4.17 12.63
C ARG A 229 -4.01 -3.87 12.71
N GLN A 230 -4.83 -4.92 12.71
CA GLN A 230 -6.30 -4.80 12.70
C GLN A 230 -6.84 -3.98 13.87
N SER A 231 -6.27 -4.09 15.07
CA SER A 231 -6.53 -3.21 16.22
C SER A 231 -8.04 -3.13 16.57
N ALA A 232 -8.69 -4.29 16.69
CA ALA A 232 -10.12 -4.47 16.88
C ALA A 232 -11.05 -3.87 15.81
N ARG A 233 -10.52 -3.39 14.66
CA ARG A 233 -11.34 -2.87 13.55
C ARG A 233 -12.07 -4.03 12.84
N PRO A 234 -13.32 -3.85 12.38
CA PRO A 234 -13.96 -4.85 11.53
C PRO A 234 -13.24 -4.95 10.18
N LEU A 235 -13.23 -6.15 9.59
CA LEU A 235 -12.42 -6.49 8.40
C LEU A 235 -12.53 -5.49 7.24
N GLY A 236 -13.72 -4.95 6.97
CA GLY A 236 -13.92 -3.93 5.93
C GLY A 236 -13.23 -2.59 6.24
N THR A 237 -13.32 -2.11 7.49
CA THR A 237 -12.62 -0.89 7.93
C THR A 237 -11.12 -1.10 8.01
N TYR A 238 -10.66 -2.30 8.38
CA TYR A 238 -9.24 -2.67 8.33
C TYR A 238 -8.71 -2.68 6.88
N TRP A 239 -9.49 -3.17 5.92
CA TRP A 239 -9.14 -3.14 4.51
C TRP A 239 -9.00 -1.72 3.96
N SER A 240 -9.96 -0.83 4.24
CA SER A 240 -9.86 0.60 3.87
C SER A 240 -8.59 1.24 4.46
N TYR A 241 -8.39 1.08 5.77
CA TYR A 241 -7.18 1.56 6.46
C TYR A 241 -5.89 1.04 5.81
N ALA A 242 -5.87 -0.23 5.40
CA ALA A 242 -4.71 -0.86 4.79
C ALA A 242 -4.46 -0.36 3.35
N ILE A 243 -5.49 -0.01 2.59
CA ILE A 243 -5.35 0.68 1.29
C ILE A 243 -4.74 2.06 1.49
N ASP A 244 -5.28 2.87 2.40
CA ASP A 244 -4.77 4.21 2.69
C ASP A 244 -3.29 4.15 3.14
N THR A 245 -2.99 3.20 4.02
CA THR A 245 -1.63 2.89 4.49
C THR A 245 -0.69 2.53 3.34
N ARG A 246 -1.13 1.75 2.35
CA ARG A 246 -0.31 1.39 1.17
C ARG A 246 0.08 2.62 0.35
N ILE A 247 -0.79 3.62 0.22
CA ILE A 247 -0.51 4.85 -0.57
C ILE A 247 0.68 5.62 0.03
N HIS A 248 0.87 5.54 1.35
CA HIS A 248 1.98 6.19 2.06
C HIS A 248 3.27 5.35 2.11
N LEU A 249 3.29 4.13 1.56
CA LEU A 249 4.47 3.28 1.56
C LEU A 249 5.40 3.57 0.36
N PRO A 250 6.73 3.52 0.56
CA PRO A 250 7.69 3.63 -0.54
C PRO A 250 7.52 2.54 -1.61
N LEU A 251 7.62 2.94 -2.88
CA LEU A 251 7.42 2.08 -4.06
C LEU A 251 8.43 0.92 -4.18
N TRP A 252 9.57 0.97 -3.47
CA TRP A 252 10.55 -0.11 -3.45
C TRP A 252 10.16 -1.28 -2.53
N ILE A 253 9.12 -1.14 -1.71
CA ILE A 253 8.61 -2.22 -0.87
C ILE A 253 7.84 -3.21 -1.74
N LYS A 254 8.23 -4.49 -1.67
CA LYS A 254 7.63 -5.53 -2.52
C LYS A 254 6.16 -5.74 -2.17
N SER A 255 5.30 -5.78 -3.19
CA SER A 255 3.86 -6.08 -3.08
C SER A 255 3.57 -7.34 -2.23
N SER A 256 4.46 -8.34 -2.29
CA SER A 256 4.42 -9.56 -1.49
C SER A 256 4.63 -9.35 0.02
N ASP A 257 5.51 -8.42 0.41
CA ASP A 257 5.81 -8.14 1.82
C ASP A 257 4.67 -7.34 2.47
N ILE A 258 4.06 -6.41 1.72
CA ILE A 258 2.87 -5.67 2.16
C ILE A 258 1.69 -6.63 2.35
N ALA A 259 1.45 -7.55 1.41
CA ALA A 259 0.41 -8.56 1.53
C ALA A 259 0.62 -9.48 2.75
N LYS A 260 1.86 -9.93 2.97
CA LYS A 260 2.23 -10.68 4.18
C LYS A 260 1.98 -9.89 5.46
N ALA A 261 2.37 -8.62 5.51
CA ALA A 261 2.14 -7.77 6.68
C ALA A 261 0.65 -7.60 6.99
N PHE A 262 -0.19 -7.32 5.97
CA PHE A 262 -1.64 -7.23 6.13
C PHE A 262 -2.26 -8.49 6.74
N VAL A 263 -1.92 -9.66 6.20
CA VAL A 263 -2.47 -10.96 6.63
C VAL A 263 -1.99 -11.33 8.03
N ASN A 264 -0.71 -11.11 8.34
CA ASN A 264 -0.19 -11.27 9.71
C ASN A 264 -0.85 -10.31 10.72
N GLY A 265 -1.35 -9.16 10.25
CA GLY A 265 -2.03 -8.15 11.06
C GLY A 265 -3.48 -8.46 11.44
N LEU A 266 -4.06 -9.54 10.90
CA LEU A 266 -5.43 -9.98 11.21
C LEU A 266 -5.53 -10.61 12.60
N GLU A 267 -6.55 -10.22 13.35
CA GLU A 267 -6.85 -10.76 14.69
C GLU A 267 -7.69 -12.06 14.62
N ASP A 268 -8.50 -12.23 13.58
CA ASP A 268 -9.25 -13.46 13.36
C ASP A 268 -8.40 -14.51 12.64
N ILE A 269 -7.96 -15.51 13.41
CA ILE A 269 -7.20 -16.67 12.96
C ILE A 269 -7.91 -17.40 11.81
N ALA A 270 -9.23 -17.58 11.87
CA ALA A 270 -9.95 -18.35 10.84
C ALA A 270 -9.98 -17.60 9.49
N THR A 271 -10.18 -16.28 9.52
CA THR A 271 -10.05 -15.43 8.33
C THR A 271 -8.61 -15.43 7.80
N ARG A 272 -7.62 -15.26 8.67
CA ARG A 272 -6.19 -15.27 8.28
C ARG A 272 -5.83 -16.58 7.58
N ASP A 273 -6.09 -17.72 8.22
CA ASP A 273 -5.72 -19.05 7.71
C ASP A 273 -6.49 -19.42 6.41
N SER A 274 -7.65 -18.80 6.14
CA SER A 274 -8.30 -18.86 4.81
C SER A 274 -7.53 -18.06 3.76
N MET A 275 -7.16 -16.82 4.10
CA MET A 275 -6.48 -15.91 3.19
C MET A 275 -5.05 -16.35 2.87
N GLU A 276 -4.34 -16.92 3.84
CA GLU A 276 -3.01 -17.51 3.63
C GLU A 276 -3.06 -18.65 2.62
N ARG A 277 -4.05 -19.56 2.71
CA ARG A 277 -4.22 -20.65 1.73
C ARG A 277 -4.55 -20.14 0.33
N GLU A 278 -5.43 -19.15 0.21
CA GLU A 278 -5.77 -18.53 -1.08
C GLU A 278 -4.55 -17.83 -1.70
N LEU A 279 -3.73 -17.12 -0.91
CA LEU A 279 -2.50 -16.47 -1.36
C LEU A 279 -1.35 -17.46 -1.63
N HIS A 280 -1.30 -18.60 -0.94
CA HIS A 280 -0.35 -19.66 -1.26
C HIS A 280 -0.65 -20.34 -2.61
N ALA A 281 -1.93 -20.43 -3.00
CA ALA A 281 -2.33 -20.96 -4.30
C ALA A 281 -2.21 -19.94 -5.44
N ALA A 282 -2.65 -18.69 -5.23
CA ALA A 282 -2.69 -17.65 -6.26
C ALA A 282 -1.44 -16.75 -6.33
N GLY A 283 -0.53 -16.85 -5.36
CA GLY A 283 0.68 -16.05 -5.25
C GLY A 283 0.55 -14.87 -4.27
N TRP A 284 1.63 -14.61 -3.54
CA TRP A 284 1.70 -13.52 -2.57
C TRP A 284 1.91 -12.16 -3.25
N SER A 285 0.84 -11.45 -3.58
CA SER A 285 0.87 -10.04 -3.99
C SER A 285 -0.33 -9.27 -3.41
N TRP A 286 -0.20 -7.95 -3.33
CA TRP A 286 -1.30 -7.09 -2.88
C TRP A 286 -2.52 -7.17 -3.81
N ASP A 287 -2.30 -7.31 -5.11
CA ASP A 287 -3.38 -7.21 -6.09
C ASP A 287 -4.20 -8.52 -6.12
N VAL A 288 -3.56 -9.67 -5.85
CA VAL A 288 -4.25 -10.93 -5.53
C VAL A 288 -4.99 -10.84 -4.19
N LEU A 289 -4.35 -10.28 -3.16
CA LEU A 289 -4.99 -10.02 -1.85
C LEU A 289 -6.24 -9.14 -1.97
N ALA A 290 -6.20 -8.12 -2.84
CA ALA A 290 -7.36 -7.27 -3.12
C ALA A 290 -8.51 -8.05 -3.76
N GLY A 291 -8.22 -8.95 -4.70
CA GLY A 291 -9.21 -9.87 -5.28
C GLY A 291 -9.87 -10.76 -4.21
N VAL A 292 -9.06 -11.40 -3.37
CA VAL A 292 -9.53 -12.21 -2.23
C VAL A 292 -10.42 -11.39 -1.29
N MET A 293 -9.98 -10.20 -0.90
CA MET A 293 -10.72 -9.32 0.00
C MET A 293 -12.06 -8.85 -0.59
N HIS A 294 -12.10 -8.53 -1.88
CA HIS A 294 -13.36 -8.20 -2.55
C HIS A 294 -14.34 -9.38 -2.57
N ASN A 295 -13.85 -10.61 -2.70
CA ASN A 295 -14.71 -11.81 -2.63
C ASN A 295 -15.25 -12.02 -1.20
N LYS A 296 -14.40 -12.01 -0.16
CA LYS A 296 -14.83 -12.16 1.25
C LYS A 296 -15.83 -11.08 1.68
N LEU A 297 -15.62 -9.82 1.28
CA LEU A 297 -16.53 -8.72 1.59
C LEU A 297 -17.85 -8.81 0.81
N LYS A 298 -17.90 -9.46 -0.36
CA LYS A 298 -19.13 -9.78 -1.08
C LYS A 298 -19.87 -10.95 -0.43
N GLU A 299 -19.19 -12.07 -0.13
CA GLU A 299 -19.75 -13.24 0.56
C GLU A 299 -20.47 -12.85 1.86
N LYS A 300 -19.84 -11.99 2.67
CA LYS A 300 -20.42 -11.53 3.94
C LYS A 300 -21.69 -10.69 3.76
N LYS A 301 -21.83 -9.96 2.65
CA LYS A 301 -23.08 -9.25 2.31
C LYS A 301 -24.20 -10.23 1.96
N PHE A 302 -23.92 -11.29 1.21
CA PHE A 302 -24.91 -12.31 0.86
C PHE A 302 -25.37 -13.14 2.06
N GLN A 303 -24.47 -13.50 2.98
CA GLN A 303 -24.82 -14.20 4.23
C GLN A 303 -25.69 -13.32 5.16
N THR A 304 -25.50 -12.01 5.16
CA THR A 304 -26.34 -11.09 5.95
C THR A 304 -27.74 -10.90 5.34
N ALA A 305 -27.88 -11.11 4.03
CA ALA A 305 -29.17 -11.02 3.31
C ALA A 305 -30.02 -12.30 3.38
N THR A 306 -29.48 -13.42 3.89
CA THR A 306 -30.17 -14.72 3.99
C THR A 306 -30.46 -15.14 5.43
N LEU A 307 -31.04 -14.22 6.23
CA LEU A 307 -31.75 -14.59 7.46
C LEU A 307 -33.24 -14.79 7.15
N PRO A 308 -33.78 -16.03 7.26
CA PRO A 308 -35.19 -16.28 6.99
C PRO A 308 -36.07 -15.71 8.10
N VAL A 309 -36.91 -14.74 7.75
CA VAL A 309 -38.05 -14.31 8.57
C VAL A 309 -39.01 -15.50 8.67
N ARG A 310 -39.02 -16.19 9.82
CA ARG A 310 -40.02 -17.24 10.11
C ARG A 310 -41.07 -16.72 11.09
N MET A 311 -42.30 -16.59 10.59
CA MET A 311 -43.46 -16.15 11.36
C MET A 311 -43.95 -17.21 12.37
N LYS A 312 -44.77 -16.72 13.32
CA LYS A 312 -45.59 -17.50 14.26
C LYS A 312 -46.41 -18.61 13.58
N ALA A 313 -46.44 -19.78 14.21
CA ALA A 313 -47.64 -20.60 14.45
C ALA A 313 -47.33 -21.51 15.66
N GLY A 314 -48.35 -21.95 16.40
CA GLY A 314 -48.15 -22.65 17.69
C GLY A 314 -48.72 -24.07 17.74
N SER A 315 -48.83 -24.59 18.98
CA SER A 315 -49.50 -25.83 19.40
C SER A 315 -48.72 -27.15 19.22
N GLY A 316 -48.75 -28.01 20.25
CA GLY A 316 -48.44 -29.44 20.11
C GLY A 316 -47.62 -30.11 21.22
N LYS A 317 -48.12 -31.26 21.67
CA LYS A 317 -47.53 -32.25 22.59
C LYS A 317 -47.32 -33.58 21.83
N SER A 318 -46.54 -34.59 22.23
CA SER A 318 -45.67 -34.91 23.39
C SER A 318 -44.90 -36.22 23.04
N ASP A 319 -43.87 -36.72 23.72
CA ASP A 319 -42.98 -36.23 24.81
C ASP A 319 -41.67 -37.06 24.82
N GLU A 320 -40.91 -37.01 25.92
CA GLU A 320 -40.14 -38.13 26.52
C GLU A 320 -39.07 -38.90 25.68
N ALA A 321 -37.78 -38.60 25.92
CA ALA A 321 -36.76 -39.60 26.28
C ALA A 321 -35.35 -39.01 26.58
N SER A 322 -34.66 -39.63 27.55
CA SER A 322 -33.20 -39.67 27.76
C SER A 322 -32.38 -38.44 28.26
N LYS A 323 -31.79 -38.69 29.44
CA LYS A 323 -30.69 -38.06 30.21
C LYS A 323 -29.38 -37.82 29.39
N PRO A 324 -28.31 -37.14 29.91
CA PRO A 324 -28.03 -36.79 31.33
C PRO A 324 -27.51 -35.37 31.65
N ASN A 325 -27.35 -35.11 32.95
CA ASN A 325 -26.92 -33.83 33.55
C ASN A 325 -25.42 -33.53 33.41
N THR A 326 -25.07 -32.27 33.15
CA THR A 326 -23.87 -31.60 33.71
C THR A 326 -24.14 -30.08 33.86
N PRO A 327 -23.83 -29.43 35.00
CA PRO A 327 -24.24 -28.05 35.25
C PRO A 327 -23.18 -27.01 34.84
N ILE A 328 -23.32 -26.42 33.66
CA ILE A 328 -22.50 -25.25 33.25
C ILE A 328 -23.04 -23.99 33.94
N LYS A 329 -22.24 -23.42 34.85
CA LYS A 329 -22.58 -22.23 35.65
C LYS A 329 -22.69 -20.97 34.77
N HIS A 330 -23.90 -20.55 34.43
CA HIS A 330 -24.13 -19.26 33.78
C HIS A 330 -23.72 -18.08 34.69
N LYS A 331 -22.65 -17.36 34.33
CA LYS A 331 -22.33 -16.07 34.95
C LYS A 331 -23.43 -15.04 34.62
N LYS A 332 -24.17 -14.60 35.64
CA LYS A 332 -25.21 -13.56 35.52
C LYS A 332 -24.60 -12.27 34.96
N LYS A 333 -25.00 -11.86 33.75
CA LYS A 333 -24.69 -10.51 33.24
C LYS A 333 -25.43 -9.48 34.10
N LYS A 334 -24.70 -8.61 34.83
CA LYS A 334 -25.30 -7.47 35.53
C LYS A 334 -25.94 -6.54 34.48
N LYS A 335 -27.27 -6.35 34.56
CA LYS A 335 -27.94 -5.23 33.87
C LYS A 335 -27.32 -3.93 34.42
N ARG A 336 -26.66 -3.14 33.57
CA ARG A 336 -26.36 -1.74 33.91
C ARG A 336 -27.70 -1.02 34.04
N ARG A 337 -27.85 -0.18 35.06
CA ARG A 337 -29.03 0.69 35.20
C ARG A 337 -28.99 1.72 34.07
N VAL A 338 -30.09 1.88 33.35
CA VAL A 338 -30.28 3.02 32.44
C VAL A 338 -30.57 4.21 33.32
N ILE A 339 -29.76 5.26 33.22
CA ILE A 339 -30.07 6.58 33.77
C ILE A 339 -30.93 7.27 32.69
N PRO A 340 -32.17 7.68 32.98
CA PRO A 340 -32.90 8.54 32.07
C PRO A 340 -32.17 9.88 31.96
N ILE A 341 -31.72 10.24 30.77
CA ILE A 341 -31.27 11.60 30.49
C ILE A 341 -32.54 12.44 30.35
N ILE A 342 -32.92 13.10 31.44
CA ILE A 342 -33.95 14.14 31.40
C ILE A 342 -33.30 15.35 30.71
N PRO A 343 -33.85 15.88 29.62
CA PRO A 343 -33.37 17.13 29.05
C PRO A 343 -33.57 18.25 30.08
N VAL A 344 -32.61 19.17 30.17
CA VAL A 344 -32.73 20.35 31.02
C VAL A 344 -33.80 21.25 30.42
N ASP A 345 -34.92 21.42 31.13
CA ASP A 345 -35.95 22.40 30.78
C ASP A 345 -35.37 23.81 30.97
N GLU A 346 -35.67 24.74 30.05
CA GLU A 346 -35.03 26.06 29.94
C GLU A 346 -35.49 27.08 31.01
N ALA A 347 -35.91 26.63 32.19
CA ALA A 347 -36.55 27.45 33.23
C ALA A 347 -35.57 28.10 34.23
N ASP A 348 -34.39 27.52 34.45
CA ASP A 348 -33.48 27.93 35.54
C ASP A 348 -32.52 29.10 35.17
N LEU A 349 -32.72 29.76 34.02
CA LEU A 349 -31.83 30.84 33.53
C LEU A 349 -32.26 32.27 33.91
N LEU A 350 -33.27 32.44 34.77
CA LEU A 350 -33.84 33.76 35.11
C LEU A 350 -33.67 34.24 36.56
N GLU A 351 -32.83 33.60 37.38
CA GLU A 351 -32.49 34.07 38.74
C GLU A 351 -30.99 34.38 38.95
N ILE A 352 -30.35 35.01 37.95
CA ILE A 352 -29.06 35.71 38.15
C ILE A 352 -29.10 37.06 37.43
N ASN A 353 -29.91 38.00 37.93
CA ASN A 353 -29.81 39.45 37.71
C ASN A 353 -30.88 40.19 38.55
N SER A 354 -30.62 40.34 39.86
CA SER A 354 -31.25 41.33 40.75
C SER A 354 -30.31 41.61 41.93
#